data_AF-A0A3D1KJZ1-F1
#
_entry.id   AF-A0A3D1KJZ1-F1
#
_cell.length_a   1.000
_cell.length_b   1.000
_cell.length_c   1.000
_cell.angle_alpha   90.00
_cell.angle_beta   90.00
_cell.angle_gamma   90.00
#
_symmetry.space_group_name_H-M   'P 1'
#
loop_
_entity.id
_entity.type
_entity.pdbx_description
1 polymer ?
#
loop_
_entity_poly.entity_id
_entity_poly.type
_entity_poly.pdbx_seq_one_letter_code
_entity_poly.pdbx_strand_id
1 'polypeptide(L)'
;MKIAIISSPDIILGFKAVGVEPHGISSLEEGRQAITAIRQNEDYGIVIITEDWAQKLSVELDVLEVATLPAVIRIPASAESTGEGLRNLKKIVERAVGSDILK
;
A
#
# COMPACT_ATOMS: atom_id res chain seq x y z
N MET A 1 13.23 -5.85 -1.49
CA MET A 1 11.76 -5.81 -1.57
C MET A 1 11.23 -4.85 -0.52
N LYS A 2 10.66 -3.72 -0.95
CA LYS A 2 10.04 -2.67 -0.14
C LYS A 2 8.53 -2.82 -0.19
N ILE A 3 7.88 -2.28 0.83
CA ILE A 3 6.41 -2.24 0.95
C ILE A 3 6.03 -0.77 1.08
N ALA A 4 5.15 -0.28 0.20
CA ALA A 4 4.58 1.06 0.31
C ALA A 4 3.20 1.00 0.98
N ILE A 5 2.79 2.08 1.67
CA ILE A 5 1.39 2.32 2.01
C ILE A 5 0.94 3.70 1.52
N ILE A 6 -0.16 3.74 0.79
CA ILE A 6 -0.81 4.95 0.29
C ILE A 6 -2.09 5.15 1.11
N SER A 7 -2.16 6.21 1.90
CA SER A 7 -3.33 6.49 2.74
C SER A 7 -3.34 7.94 3.24
N SER A 8 -4.39 8.33 3.95
CA SER A 8 -4.47 9.63 4.61
C SER A 8 -3.38 9.76 5.70
N PRO A 9 -2.83 10.98 5.92
CA PRO A 9 -1.70 11.21 6.84
C PRO A 9 -1.95 10.76 8.29
N ASP A 10 -3.21 10.72 8.74
CA ASP A 10 -3.60 10.29 10.08
C ASP A 10 -3.48 8.77 10.29
N ILE A 11 -3.51 7.98 9.22
CA ILE A 11 -3.46 6.51 9.28
C ILE A 11 -2.00 6.00 9.22
N ILE A 12 -1.13 6.67 8.46
CA ILE A 12 0.22 6.16 8.11
C ILE A 12 1.20 6.05 9.29
N LEU A 13 0.94 6.73 10.42
CA LEU A 13 1.90 6.84 11.53
C LEU A 13 2.23 5.48 12.19
N GLY A 14 1.25 4.57 12.24
CA GLY A 14 1.43 3.21 12.79
C GLY A 14 2.28 2.29 11.92
N PHE A 15 2.45 2.62 10.63
CA PHE A 15 3.03 1.71 9.63
C PHE A 15 4.54 1.89 9.43
N LYS A 16 5.07 3.06 9.78
CA LYS A 16 6.51 3.32 9.72
C LYS A 16 7.32 2.38 10.63
N ALA A 17 6.73 1.92 11.74
CA ALA A 17 7.38 1.03 12.69
C ALA A 17 7.56 -0.41 12.19
N VAL A 18 6.86 -0.83 11.13
CA VAL A 18 6.89 -2.22 10.61
C VAL A 18 7.62 -2.36 9.28
N GLY A 19 8.39 -1.35 8.88
CA GLY A 19 9.18 -1.38 7.64
C GLY A 19 8.36 -1.11 6.37
N VAL A 20 7.21 -0.46 6.51
CA VAL A 20 6.39 0.02 5.40
C VAL A 20 6.70 1.49 5.15
N GLU A 21 6.97 1.85 3.91
CA GLU A 21 7.25 3.22 3.47
C GLU A 21 5.94 4.00 3.31
N PRO A 22 5.71 5.06 4.11
CA PRO A 22 4.46 5.79 4.08
C PRO A 22 4.41 6.85 2.97
N HIS A 23 3.34 6.83 2.18
CA HIS A 23 2.96 7.83 1.20
C HIS A 23 1.62 8.44 1.63
N GLY A 24 1.71 9.48 2.47
CA GLY A 24 0.54 10.20 2.97
C GLY A 24 -0.05 11.09 1.88
N ILE A 25 -1.33 10.90 1.55
CA ILE A 25 -2.02 11.63 0.49
C ILE A 25 -3.32 12.28 1.02
N SER A 26 -3.56 13.50 0.58
CA SER A 26 -4.74 14.31 0.92
C SER A 26 -5.50 14.76 -0.34
N SER A 27 -4.95 14.50 -1.54
CA SER A 27 -5.58 14.83 -2.83
C SER A 27 -5.35 13.74 -3.88
N LEU A 28 -6.16 13.76 -4.95
CA LEU A 28 -5.95 12.88 -6.10
C LEU A 28 -4.59 13.12 -6.74
N GLU A 29 -4.14 14.37 -6.84
CA GLU A 29 -2.86 14.71 -7.46
C GLU A 29 -1.68 14.09 -6.71
N GLU A 30 -1.69 14.17 -5.38
CA GLU A 30 -0.69 13.52 -4.52
C GLU A 30 -0.74 11.99 -4.67
N GLY A 31 -1.94 11.41 -4.74
CA GLY A 31 -2.13 9.99 -5.03
C GLY A 31 -1.49 9.55 -6.35
N ARG A 32 -1.69 10.32 -7.42
CA ARG A 32 -1.09 10.06 -8.74
C ARG A 32 0.43 10.12 -8.69
N GLN A 33 0.97 11.12 -8.01
CA GLN A 33 2.42 11.28 -7.85
C GLN A 33 3.02 10.12 -7.06
N ALA A 34 2.37 9.70 -5.97
CA ALA A 34 2.81 8.56 -5.15
C ALA A 34 2.83 7.26 -5.98
N ILE A 35 1.75 6.96 -6.69
CA ILE A 35 1.66 5.77 -7.57
C ILE A 35 2.77 5.80 -8.64
N THR A 36 3.00 6.97 -9.26
CA THR A 36 4.04 7.13 -10.27
C THR A 36 5.44 6.89 -9.70
N ALA A 37 5.74 7.45 -8.54
CA ALA A 37 7.03 7.29 -7.87
C ALA A 37 7.28 5.84 -7.45
N ILE A 38 6.25 5.15 -6.94
CA ILE A 38 6.30 3.73 -6.61
C ILE A 38 6.56 2.90 -7.86
N ARG A 39 5.84 3.16 -8.95
CA ARG A 39 6.00 2.44 -10.22
C ARG A 39 7.42 2.55 -10.79
N GLN A 40 8.05 3.70 -10.63
CA GLN A 40 9.40 3.95 -11.13
C GLN A 40 10.50 3.27 -10.30
N ASN A 41 10.15 2.67 -9.16
CA ASN A 41 11.10 2.06 -8.25
C ASN A 41 10.86 0.54 -8.16
N GLU A 42 11.75 -0.22 -8.80
CA GLU A 42 11.70 -1.68 -8.91
C GLU A 42 11.93 -2.41 -7.57
N ASP A 43 12.34 -1.70 -6.51
CA ASP A 43 12.47 -2.29 -5.17
C ASP A 43 11.12 -2.63 -4.55
N TYR A 44 10.04 -1.96 -4.98
CA TYR A 44 8.70 -2.17 -4.43
C TYR A 44 8.11 -3.49 -4.90
N GLY A 45 7.85 -4.38 -3.93
CA GLY A 45 7.15 -5.62 -4.18
C GLY A 45 5.66 -5.54 -3.86
N ILE A 46 5.26 -4.63 -2.96
CA ILE A 46 3.90 -4.53 -2.45
C ILE A 46 3.51 -3.07 -2.24
N VAL A 47 2.28 -2.73 -2.60
CA VAL A 47 1.64 -1.45 -2.34
C VAL A 47 0.34 -1.71 -1.59
N ILE A 48 0.24 -1.17 -0.39
CA ILE A 48 -0.98 -1.19 0.40
C ILE A 48 -1.69 0.14 0.15
N ILE A 49 -3.01 0.12 -0.08
CA ILE A 49 -3.80 1.34 -0.25
C ILE A 49 -5.15 1.18 0.42
N THR A 50 -5.69 2.26 1.01
CA THR A 50 -7.05 2.18 1.56
C THR A 50 -8.10 2.12 0.44
N GLU A 51 -9.19 1.39 0.67
CA GLU A 51 -10.24 1.16 -0.32
C GLU A 51 -10.83 2.45 -0.88
N ASP A 52 -10.97 3.49 -0.05
CA ASP A 52 -11.50 4.78 -0.47
C ASP A 52 -10.55 5.51 -1.45
N TRP A 53 -9.23 5.41 -1.22
CA TRP A 53 -8.23 5.96 -2.13
C TRP A 53 -8.04 5.08 -3.37
N ALA A 54 -8.13 3.76 -3.23
CA ALA A 54 -8.07 2.84 -4.34
C ALA A 54 -9.23 3.04 -5.33
N GLN A 55 -10.43 3.34 -4.83
CA GLN A 55 -11.58 3.66 -5.67
C GLN A 55 -11.37 4.98 -6.44
N LYS A 56 -10.77 5.97 -5.78
CA LYS A 56 -10.49 7.29 -6.35
C LYS A 56 -9.36 7.29 -7.38
N LEU A 57 -8.39 6.38 -7.24
CA LEU A 57 -7.17 6.28 -8.04
C LEU A 57 -7.15 5.03 -8.92
N SER A 58 -8.33 4.47 -9.24
CA SER A 58 -8.42 3.18 -9.92
C SER A 58 -7.67 3.17 -11.25
N VAL A 59 -7.83 4.23 -12.05
CA VAL A 59 -7.16 4.38 -13.36
C VAL A 59 -5.65 4.36 -13.22
N GLU A 60 -5.12 4.96 -12.16
CA GLU A 60 -3.69 4.99 -11.91
C GLU A 60 -3.18 3.69 -11.28
N LEU A 61 -4.01 2.95 -10.56
CA LEU A 61 -3.64 1.63 -10.04
C LEU A 61 -3.62 0.54 -11.13
N ASP A 62 -4.45 0.65 -12.17
CA ASP A 62 -4.49 -0.31 -13.29
C ASP A 62 -3.08 -0.54 -13.88
N VAL A 63 -2.24 0.50 -13.94
CA VAL A 63 -0.87 0.38 -14.48
C VAL A 63 0.06 -0.44 -13.59
N LEU A 64 -0.24 -0.53 -12.28
CA LEU A 64 0.48 -1.40 -11.35
C LEU A 64 -0.03 -2.84 -11.44
N GLU A 65 -1.34 -3.04 -11.67
CA GLU A 65 -1.95 -4.37 -11.78
C GLU A 65 -1.54 -5.12 -13.06
N VAL A 66 -1.16 -4.41 -14.12
CA VAL A 66 -0.61 -5.00 -15.36
C VAL A 66 0.85 -5.44 -15.18
N ALA A 67 1.56 -4.87 -14.20
CA ALA A 67 2.96 -5.22 -13.92
C ALA A 67 3.04 -6.45 -12.99
N THR A 68 4.11 -7.23 -13.11
CA THR A 68 4.36 -8.36 -12.19
C THR A 68 4.55 -7.89 -10.74
N LEU A 69 5.18 -6.72 -10.57
CA LEU A 69 5.37 -6.05 -9.29
C LEU A 69 5.20 -4.54 -9.48
N PRO A 70 4.72 -3.81 -8.46
CA PRO A 70 4.32 -4.32 -7.14
C PRO A 70 2.89 -4.89 -7.10
N ALA A 71 2.65 -5.84 -6.19
CA ALA A 71 1.30 -6.32 -5.89
C ALA A 71 0.49 -5.25 -5.12
N VAL A 72 -0.76 -5.00 -5.53
CA VAL A 72 -1.63 -3.99 -4.89
C VAL A 72 -2.59 -4.66 -3.91
N ILE A 73 -2.53 -4.28 -2.63
CA ILE A 73 -3.40 -4.76 -1.55
C ILE A 73 -4.31 -3.62 -1.09
N ARG A 74 -5.62 -3.82 -1.19
CA ARG A 74 -6.64 -2.86 -0.73
C ARG A 74 -7.04 -3.18 0.70
N ILE A 75 -7.13 -2.16 1.56
CA ILE A 75 -7.48 -2.32 2.99
C ILE A 75 -8.58 -1.33 3.40
N PRO A 76 -9.43 -1.65 4.39
CA PRO A 76 -10.43 -0.69 4.86
C PRO A 76 -9.78 0.58 5.43
N ALA A 77 -10.39 1.74 5.17
CA ALA A 77 -9.92 3.02 5.75
C ALA A 77 -10.09 3.07 7.28
N SER A 78 -10.99 2.25 7.84
CA SER A 78 -11.19 2.05 9.28
C SER A 78 -10.16 1.12 9.91
N ALA A 79 -9.13 0.70 9.18
CA ALA A 79 -7.96 0.03 9.77
C ALA A 79 -7.20 1.06 10.63
N GLU A 80 -7.76 1.38 11.79
CA GLU A 80 -7.19 2.31 12.75
C GLU A 80 -5.75 1.88 13.06
N SER A 81 -4.87 2.86 13.26
CA SER A 81 -3.47 2.72 13.67
C SER A 81 -3.30 2.16 15.10
N THR A 82 -4.34 1.50 15.64
CA THR A 82 -4.29 0.75 16.87
C THR A 82 -3.32 -0.44 16.74
N GLY A 83 -2.80 -0.93 17.86
CA GLY A 83 -1.91 -2.09 17.87
C GLY A 83 -2.52 -3.33 17.20
N GLU A 84 -3.85 -3.46 17.14
CA GLU A 84 -4.53 -4.54 16.39
C GLU A 84 -4.54 -4.34 14.89
N GLY A 85 -4.81 -3.12 14.40
CA GLY A 85 -4.78 -2.81 12.96
C GLY A 85 -3.41 -3.12 12.36
N LEU A 86 -2.34 -2.75 13.07
CA LEU A 86 -0.96 -3.05 12.67
C LEU A 86 -0.66 -4.56 12.65
N ARG A 87 -1.13 -5.31 13.66
CA ARG A 87 -0.98 -6.77 13.70
C ARG A 87 -1.74 -7.46 12.57
N ASN A 88 -2.95 -7.01 12.27
CA ASN A 88 -3.75 -7.56 11.17
C ASN A 88 -3.13 -7.25 9.83
N LEU A 89 -2.60 -6.04 9.62
CA LEU A 89 -1.92 -5.69 8.38
C LEU A 89 -0.63 -6.46 8.19
N LYS A 90 0.18 -6.63 9.25
CA LYS A 90 1.33 -7.53 9.21
C LYS A 90 0.92 -8.95 8.81
N LYS A 91 -0.17 -9.50 9.36
CA LYS A 91 -0.69 -10.83 8.96
C LYS A 91 -1.18 -10.86 7.52
N ILE A 92 -1.87 -9.82 7.04
CA ILE A 92 -2.35 -9.74 5.65
C ILE A 92 -1.16 -9.73 4.69
N VAL A 93 -0.13 -8.93 5.00
CA VAL A 93 1.13 -8.88 4.26
C VAL A 93 1.85 -10.23 4.31
N GLU A 94 2.04 -10.81 5.50
CA GLU A 94 2.71 -12.12 5.66
C GLU A 94 1.96 -13.23 4.90
N ARG A 95 0.62 -13.18 4.84
CA ARG A 95 -0.18 -14.13 4.05
C ARG A 95 -0.09 -13.88 2.55
N ALA A 96 -0.09 -12.60 2.13
CA ALA A 96 0.03 -12.23 0.72
C ALA A 96 1.41 -12.55 0.14
N VAL A 97 2.47 -12.44 0.95
CA VAL A 97 3.84 -12.80 0.58
C VAL A 97 4.11 -14.29 0.76
N GLY A 98 3.59 -14.87 1.84
CA GLY A 98 3.94 -16.20 2.34
C GLY A 98 3.07 -17.34 1.84
N SER A 99 2.81 -17.43 0.54
CA SER A 99 2.43 -18.72 -0.08
C SER A 99 2.58 -18.78 -1.61
N ASP A 100 2.61 -17.65 -2.32
CA ASP A 100 2.53 -17.64 -3.81
C ASP A 100 3.73 -16.99 -4.54
N ILE A 101 4.65 -16.31 -3.83
CA ILE A 101 5.77 -15.57 -4.48
C ILE A 101 7.14 -16.29 -4.32
N LEU A 102 7.25 -17.29 -3.44
CA LEU A 102 8.50 -18.02 -3.15
C LEU A 102 8.54 -19.43 -3.78
N LYS A 103 8.12 -19.56 -5.04
CA LYS A 103 8.45 -20.73 -5.86
C LYS A 103 9.01 -20.33 -7.21
#